data_AF-A0A160PRC9-F1
#
_entry.id   AF-A0A160PRC9-F1
#
_cell.length_a   1.000
_cell.length_b   1.000
_cell.length_c   1.000
_cell.angle_alpha   90.00
_cell.angle_beta   90.00
_cell.angle_gamma   90.00
#
_symmetry.space_group_name_H-M   'P 1'
#
loop_
_entity.id
_entity.type
_entity.pdbx_description
1 polymer ?
#
loop_
_entity_poly.entity_id
_entity_poly.type
_entity_poly.pdbx_seq_one_letter_code
_entity_poly.pdbx_strand_id
1 'polypeptide(L)'
;MGRLFIGAVLCVGALSGCSSEETSGEDLQPEVTYIDDIQRNDLSNERAVDWQRYEVVDETNIRVFFSAGSKSCYGTRALVEETFETIEIAVLEGSFPGAPDVCTLIAREASILAETSQPVADREVIQLADPELNP
;
A
#
# COMPACT_ATOMS: atom_id res chain seq x y z
N MET A 1 15.65 -45.67 4.80
CA MET A 1 15.49 -47.12 4.56
C MET A 1 14.10 -47.40 3.99
N GLY A 2 14.02 -47.79 2.71
CA GLY A 2 12.91 -48.54 2.09
C GLY A 2 11.58 -47.78 1.87
N ARG A 3 10.84 -47.92 0.78
CA ARG A 3 10.86 -48.92 -0.29
C ARG A 3 10.30 -48.32 -1.59
N LEU A 4 10.96 -48.74 -2.66
CA LEU A 4 10.60 -48.67 -4.05
C LEU A 4 9.28 -49.44 -4.31
N PHE A 5 8.30 -48.81 -4.95
CA PHE A 5 7.25 -49.51 -5.69
C PHE A 5 7.26 -49.01 -7.14
N ILE A 6 7.82 -49.84 -8.00
CA ILE A 6 7.75 -49.71 -9.46
C ILE A 6 6.35 -50.17 -9.88
N GLY A 7 5.53 -49.23 -10.35
CA GLY A 7 4.32 -49.52 -11.11
C GLY A 7 4.55 -49.10 -12.56
N ALA A 8 4.90 -50.04 -13.42
CA ALA A 8 4.98 -49.82 -14.86
C ALA A 8 3.55 -49.75 -15.44
N VAL A 9 3.15 -48.58 -15.92
CA VAL A 9 1.93 -48.41 -16.74
C VAL A 9 2.36 -48.25 -18.19
N LEU A 10 2.28 -49.36 -18.93
CA LEU A 10 2.36 -49.37 -20.39
C LEU A 10 0.99 -48.95 -20.95
N CYS A 11 0.87 -47.69 -21.36
CA CYS A 11 -0.22 -47.26 -22.23
C CYS A 11 0.32 -47.05 -23.64
N VAL A 12 -0.01 -48.00 -24.52
CA VAL A 12 0.11 -47.87 -25.97
C VAL A 12 -1.15 -47.15 -26.46
N GLY A 13 -1.01 -46.00 -27.10
CA GLY A 13 -2.11 -45.27 -27.73
C GLY A 13 -1.71 -43.86 -28.13
N ALA A 14 -1.66 -43.60 -29.44
CA ALA A 14 -1.24 -42.33 -30.02
C ALA A 14 -2.33 -41.25 -29.97
N LEU A 15 -1.87 -40.00 -30.12
CA LEU A 15 -2.55 -38.73 -30.40
C LEU A 15 -2.78 -37.80 -29.19
N SER A 16 -2.14 -36.62 -29.33
CA SER A 16 -2.53 -35.34 -28.73
C SER A 16 -2.22 -35.13 -27.24
N GLY A 17 -1.06 -34.52 -26.98
CA GLY A 17 -0.77 -33.89 -25.68
C GLY A 17 0.56 -33.15 -25.72
N CYS A 18 0.51 -31.82 -25.88
CA CYS A 18 1.68 -30.97 -25.69
C CYS A 18 2.16 -31.12 -24.24
N SER A 19 3.40 -31.55 -24.07
CA SER A 19 4.12 -31.43 -22.80
C SER A 19 4.28 -29.95 -22.50
N SER A 20 3.59 -29.46 -21.49
CA SER A 20 3.83 -28.15 -20.91
C SER A 20 4.37 -28.41 -19.51
N GLU A 21 5.69 -28.52 -19.41
CA GLU A 21 6.35 -28.28 -18.12
C GLU A 21 6.21 -26.79 -17.86
N GLU A 22 5.15 -26.41 -17.14
CA GLU A 22 5.06 -25.06 -16.58
C GLU A 22 6.07 -24.97 -15.45
N THR A 23 7.28 -24.57 -15.83
CA THR A 23 8.18 -23.85 -14.95
C THR A 23 7.37 -22.69 -14.38
N SER A 24 6.95 -22.81 -13.13
CA SER A 24 6.44 -21.69 -12.35
C SER A 24 7.58 -20.70 -12.25
N GLY A 25 7.64 -19.76 -13.20
CA GLY A 25 8.47 -18.58 -13.08
C GLY A 25 7.96 -17.85 -11.85
N GLU A 26 8.75 -17.87 -10.78
CA GLU A 26 8.70 -16.81 -9.78
C GLU A 26 8.82 -15.50 -10.55
N ASP A 27 7.69 -14.81 -10.69
CA ASP A 27 7.61 -13.44 -11.18
C ASP A 27 8.41 -12.61 -10.18
N LEU A 28 9.71 -12.47 -10.43
CA LEU A 28 10.56 -11.50 -9.76
C LEU A 28 10.12 -10.12 -10.25
N GLN A 29 8.96 -9.66 -9.77
CA GLN A 29 8.61 -8.27 -9.86
C GLN A 29 9.77 -7.49 -9.23
N PRO A 30 10.33 -6.49 -9.92
CA PRO A 30 11.36 -5.67 -9.32
C PRO A 30 10.81 -5.11 -8.02
N GLU A 31 11.56 -5.25 -6.94
CA GLU A 31 11.24 -4.62 -5.66
C GLU A 31 11.23 -3.09 -5.88
N VAL A 32 10.05 -2.53 -6.15
CA VAL A 32 9.89 -1.10 -6.35
C VAL A 32 10.06 -0.42 -5.00
N THR A 33 11.17 0.29 -4.82
CA THR A 33 11.40 1.09 -3.62
C THR A 33 10.60 2.38 -3.74
N TYR A 34 9.48 2.48 -3.02
CA TYR A 34 8.69 3.71 -2.94
C TYR A 34 9.37 4.74 -2.03
N ILE A 35 9.34 6.01 -2.41
CA ILE A 35 9.77 7.12 -1.55
C ILE A 35 8.54 7.72 -0.89
N ASP A 36 8.27 7.27 0.34
CA ASP A 36 7.16 7.74 1.14
C ASP A 36 7.30 9.24 1.47
N ASP A 37 6.17 9.94 1.51
CA ASP A 37 6.08 11.31 1.99
C ASP A 37 6.38 11.34 3.50
N ILE A 38 7.12 12.36 3.92
CA ILE A 38 7.44 12.59 5.32
C ILE A 38 6.21 13.22 5.99
N GLN A 39 5.71 12.58 7.05
CA GLN A 39 4.59 13.11 7.81
C GLN A 39 4.92 14.49 8.39
N ARG A 40 3.96 15.42 8.31
CA ARG A 40 4.06 16.77 8.90
C ARG A 40 3.05 16.98 10.01
N ASN A 41 3.41 17.80 10.99
CA ASN A 41 2.55 18.18 12.11
C ASN A 41 2.28 19.70 12.17
N ASP A 42 2.73 20.44 11.17
CA ASP A 42 2.63 21.90 11.05
C ASP A 42 1.76 22.31 9.85
N LEU A 43 0.86 21.42 9.43
CA LEU A 43 -0.07 21.68 8.33
C LEU A 43 -1.23 22.58 8.78
N SER A 44 -1.75 23.33 7.81
CA SER A 44 -2.94 24.19 7.92
C SER A 44 -3.77 24.08 6.65
N ASN A 45 -5.03 24.51 6.71
CA ASN A 45 -5.99 24.37 5.61
C ASN A 45 -6.05 22.93 5.07
N GLU A 46 -6.10 21.97 5.99
CA GLU A 46 -6.07 20.56 5.64
C GLU A 46 -7.34 20.13 4.90
N ARG A 47 -7.16 19.16 4.01
CA ARG A 47 -8.23 18.42 3.35
C ARG A 47 -7.91 16.93 3.38
N ALA A 48 -8.96 16.11 3.47
CA ALA A 48 -8.84 14.69 3.23
C ALA A 48 -8.56 14.40 1.76
N VAL A 49 -7.71 13.42 1.51
CA VAL A 49 -7.39 12.89 0.18
C VAL A 49 -7.80 11.42 0.16
N ASP A 50 -8.54 11.05 -0.89
CA ASP A 50 -8.87 9.66 -1.15
C ASP A 50 -7.61 8.89 -1.55
N TRP A 51 -7.31 7.83 -0.79
CA TRP A 51 -6.25 6.90 -1.13
C TRP A 51 -6.80 5.74 -1.96
N GLN A 52 -5.97 5.18 -2.84
CA GLN A 52 -6.43 4.19 -3.83
C GLN A 52 -6.11 2.75 -3.43
N ARG A 53 -5.04 2.54 -2.66
CA ARG A 53 -4.59 1.22 -2.22
C ARG A 53 -3.67 1.35 -1.00
N TYR A 54 -3.42 0.24 -0.34
CA TYR A 54 -2.44 0.14 0.74
C TYR A 54 -1.59 -1.14 0.60
N GLU A 55 -0.45 -1.16 1.29
CA GLU A 55 0.43 -2.30 1.47
C GLU A 55 0.80 -2.39 2.95
N VAL A 56 0.70 -3.58 3.55
CA VAL A 56 1.23 -3.82 4.90
C VAL A 56 2.74 -4.02 4.76
N VAL A 57 3.52 -3.10 5.33
CA VAL A 57 4.99 -3.08 5.21
C VAL A 57 5.64 -3.95 6.28
N ASP A 58 5.13 -3.87 7.50
CA ASP A 58 5.52 -4.71 8.62
C ASP A 58 4.36 -4.85 9.63
N GLU A 59 4.63 -5.36 10.83
CA GLU A 59 3.61 -5.60 11.85
C GLU A 59 2.83 -4.36 12.25
N THR A 60 3.40 -3.15 12.16
CA THR A 60 2.78 -1.90 12.65
C THR A 60 2.81 -0.76 11.64
N ASN A 61 3.22 -1.02 10.40
CA ASN A 61 3.32 0.02 9.37
C ASN A 61 2.52 -0.37 8.14
N ILE A 62 1.63 0.53 7.74
CA ILE A 62 0.84 0.42 6.51
C ILE A 62 1.26 1.55 5.58
N ARG A 63 1.73 1.20 4.38
CA ARG A 63 1.94 2.17 3.31
C ARG A 63 0.64 2.43 2.57
N VAL A 64 0.23 3.68 2.51
CA VAL A 64 -1.00 4.10 1.82
C VAL A 64 -0.63 4.92 0.59
N PHE A 65 -1.26 4.64 -0.55
CA PHE A 65 -0.98 5.27 -1.84
C PHE A 65 -2.12 6.21 -2.24
N PHE A 66 -1.77 7.43 -2.64
CA PHE A 66 -2.72 8.50 -2.90
C PHE A 66 -2.21 9.45 -4.00
N SER A 67 -3.08 10.33 -4.46
CA SER A 67 -2.72 11.43 -5.38
C SER A 67 -2.60 12.72 -4.60
N ALA A 68 -1.45 13.39 -4.67
CA ALA A 68 -1.14 14.60 -3.94
C ALA A 68 -0.73 15.75 -4.87
N GLY A 69 -0.73 16.97 -4.36
CA GLY A 69 -0.11 18.11 -5.01
C GLY A 69 1.43 18.07 -4.95
N SER A 70 2.04 19.17 -5.41
CA SER A 70 3.49 19.35 -5.36
C SER A 70 4.00 19.42 -3.92
N LYS A 71 5.11 18.72 -3.62
CA LYS A 71 5.83 18.81 -2.34
C LYS A 71 6.32 20.22 -2.00
N SER A 72 6.46 21.09 -3.00
CA SER A 72 6.82 22.49 -2.77
C SER A 72 5.70 23.32 -2.15
N CYS A 73 4.46 22.82 -2.19
CA CYS A 73 3.25 23.56 -1.85
C CYS A 73 2.46 22.90 -0.72
N TYR A 74 2.43 21.57 -0.74
CA TYR A 74 1.62 20.79 0.16
C TYR A 74 2.48 19.77 0.88
N GLY A 75 2.15 19.56 2.14
CA GLY A 75 2.64 18.45 2.93
C GLY A 75 1.49 17.53 3.30
N THR A 76 1.85 16.37 3.82
CA THR A 76 0.89 15.30 4.10
C THR A 76 1.08 14.75 5.50
N ARG A 77 0.01 14.24 6.10
CA ARG A 77 0.06 13.42 7.32
C ARG A 77 -0.98 12.32 7.26
N ALA A 78 -0.73 11.22 7.96
CA ALA A 78 -1.72 10.19 8.18
C ALA A 78 -2.42 10.43 9.52
N LEU A 79 -3.71 10.13 9.57
CA LEU A 79 -4.48 9.96 10.80
C LEU A 79 -4.91 8.50 10.85
N VAL A 80 -4.69 7.84 11.99
CA VAL A 80 -5.00 6.42 12.19
C VAL A 80 -5.91 6.29 13.40
N GLU A 81 -7.07 5.67 13.20
CA GLU A 81 -7.97 5.26 14.26
C GLU A 81 -8.08 3.74 14.27
N GLU A 82 -7.93 3.14 15.46
CA GLU A 82 -7.83 1.68 15.59
C GLU A 82 -8.94 1.12 16.47
N THR A 83 -9.56 0.05 15.98
CA THR A 83 -10.42 -0.83 16.76
C THR A 83 -9.81 -2.23 16.82
N PHE A 84 -10.53 -3.17 17.45
CA PHE A 84 -10.14 -4.59 17.43
C PHE A 84 -10.32 -5.26 16.06
N GLU A 85 -11.18 -4.69 15.20
CA GLU A 85 -11.57 -5.28 13.91
C GLU A 85 -11.03 -4.48 12.72
N THR A 86 -10.87 -3.16 12.89
CA THR A 86 -10.56 -2.22 11.81
C THR A 86 -9.38 -1.32 12.14
N ILE A 87 -8.68 -0.90 11.09
CA ILE A 87 -7.70 0.18 11.09
C ILE A 87 -8.22 1.19 10.06
N GLU A 88 -8.67 2.34 10.54
CA GLU A 88 -9.22 3.39 9.71
C GLU A 88 -8.14 4.44 9.47
N ILE A 89 -7.82 4.69 8.19
CA ILE A 89 -6.74 5.60 7.80
C ILE A 89 -7.30 6.73 6.96
N ALA A 90 -6.99 7.97 7.34
CA ALA A 90 -7.10 9.13 6.48
C ALA A 90 -5.72 9.65 6.10
N VAL A 91 -5.58 10.08 4.84
CA VAL A 91 -4.43 10.88 4.40
C VAL A 91 -4.90 12.31 4.25
N LEU A 92 -4.20 13.22 4.92
CA LEU A 92 -4.53 14.64 4.95
C LEU A 92 -3.45 15.42 4.22
N GLU A 93 -3.87 16.32 3.35
CA GLU A 93 -3.00 17.25 2.62
C GLU A 93 -3.28 18.67 3.09
N GLY A 94 -2.24 19.46 3.32
CA GLY A 94 -2.38 20.86 3.73
C GLY A 94 -1.19 21.72 3.35
N SER A 95 -1.36 23.04 3.52
CA SER A 95 -0.28 24.01 3.37
C SER A 95 0.59 24.05 4.62
N PHE A 96 1.84 24.46 4.47
CA PHE A 96 2.81 24.49 5.56
C PHE A 96 3.59 25.83 5.61
N PRO A 97 4.23 26.17 6.75
CA PRO A 97 5.02 27.39 6.86
C PRO A 97 6.11 27.52 5.79
N GLY A 98 6.05 28.61 5.02
CA GLY A 98 6.99 28.88 3.93
C GLY A 98 6.62 28.24 2.58
N ALA A 99 5.46 27.57 2.48
CA ALA A 99 4.89 27.21 1.19
C ALA A 99 4.56 28.48 0.37
N PRO A 100 4.72 28.47 -0.96
CA PRO A 100 4.34 29.59 -1.81
C PRO A 100 2.82 29.84 -1.80
N ASP A 101 2.41 31.10 -1.91
CA ASP A 101 0.99 31.48 -2.04
C ASP A 101 0.36 31.02 -3.37
N VAL A 102 1.19 30.78 -4.40
CA VAL A 102 0.75 30.36 -5.73
C VAL A 102 1.37 29.01 -6.06
N CYS A 103 0.50 28.03 -6.29
CA CYS A 103 0.88 26.66 -6.54
C CYS A 103 0.42 26.19 -7.91
N THR A 104 1.33 25.57 -8.67
CA THR A 104 0.96 24.86 -9.89
C THR A 104 0.08 23.68 -9.52
N LEU A 105 -1.06 23.55 -10.19
CA LEU A 105 -1.94 22.40 -10.04
C LEU A 105 -1.35 21.21 -10.77
N ILE A 106 -0.83 20.25 -10.00
CA ILE A 106 -0.34 18.96 -10.48
C ILE A 106 -0.94 17.85 -9.61
N ALA A 107 -1.09 16.66 -10.20
CA ALA A 107 -1.36 15.43 -9.45
C ALA A 107 -0.08 14.59 -9.49
N ARG A 108 0.43 14.26 -8.31
CA ARG A 108 1.62 13.46 -8.08
C ARG A 108 1.19 12.18 -7.39
N GLU A 109 1.62 11.04 -7.91
CA GLU A 109 1.51 9.77 -7.21
C GLU A 109 2.40 9.80 -5.97
N ALA A 110 1.82 9.50 -4.81
CA ALA A 110 2.46 9.59 -3.52
C ALA A 110 2.15 8.34 -2.68
N SER A 111 2.98 8.12 -1.69
CA SER A 111 2.72 7.16 -0.62
C SER A 111 3.10 7.75 0.72
N ILE A 112 2.55 7.23 1.82
CA ILE A 112 2.88 7.64 3.19
C ILE A 112 2.82 6.41 4.10
N LEU A 113 3.70 6.34 5.09
CA LEU A 113 3.62 5.32 6.13
C LEU A 113 2.69 5.81 7.24
N ALA A 114 1.60 5.06 7.44
CA ALA A 114 0.72 5.16 8.58
C ALA A 114 1.16 4.15 9.64
N GLU A 115 1.50 4.64 10.83
CA GLU A 115 1.94 3.83 11.96
C GLU A 115 0.72 3.45 12.82
N THR A 116 0.62 2.18 13.17
CA THR A 116 -0.42 1.64 14.05
C THR A 116 0.14 1.35 15.43
N SER A 117 -0.64 1.59 16.47
CA SER A 117 -0.26 1.32 17.86
C SER A 117 -0.35 -0.17 18.23
N GLN A 118 -1.14 -0.95 17.49
CA GLN A 118 -1.25 -2.41 17.62
C GLN A 118 -0.86 -3.11 16.30
N PRO A 119 -0.50 -4.41 16.33
CA PRO A 119 -0.18 -5.14 15.11
C PRO A 119 -1.34 -5.16 14.10
N VAL A 120 -1.06 -5.04 12.80
CA VAL A 120 -2.08 -5.04 11.75
C VAL A 120 -2.89 -6.34 11.76
N ALA A 121 -2.21 -7.49 11.74
CA ALA A 121 -2.81 -8.82 11.80
C ALA A 121 -3.96 -9.00 10.80
N ASP A 122 -5.10 -9.55 11.24
CA ASP A 122 -6.27 -9.82 10.40
C ASP A 122 -7.28 -8.65 10.36
N ARG A 123 -6.89 -7.46 10.86
CA ARG A 123 -7.79 -6.29 10.90
C ARG A 123 -8.03 -5.74 9.50
N GLU A 124 -9.25 -5.29 9.24
CA GLU A 124 -9.62 -4.67 7.96
C GLU A 124 -9.06 -3.23 7.90
N VAL A 125 -8.34 -2.92 6.82
CA VAL A 125 -7.81 -1.56 6.59
C VAL A 125 -8.76 -0.81 5.68
N ILE A 126 -9.38 0.26 6.19
CA ILE A 126 -10.42 1.01 5.50
C ILE A 126 -10.17 2.51 5.58
N GLN A 127 -10.83 3.27 4.71
CA GLN A 127 -10.68 4.73 4.69
C GLN A 127 -11.49 5.36 5.83
N LEU A 128 -10.85 6.22 6.61
CA LEU A 128 -11.52 7.00 7.65
C LEU A 128 -12.39 8.10 7.00
N ALA A 129 -13.69 8.09 7.29
CA ALA A 129 -14.68 8.88 6.58
C ALA A 129 -14.74 10.37 7.00
N ASP A 130 -14.49 10.66 8.28
CA ASP A 130 -14.61 12.01 8.85
C ASP A 130 -13.40 12.34 9.74
N PRO A 131 -12.21 12.54 9.15
CA PRO A 131 -10.99 12.78 9.92
C PRO A 131 -10.95 14.19 10.52
N GLU A 132 -10.33 14.32 11.70
CA GLU A 132 -10.05 15.63 12.29
C GLU A 132 -9.03 16.42 11.44
N LEU A 133 -9.43 17.61 11.00
CA LEU A 133 -8.66 18.52 10.15
C LEU A 133 -8.13 19.72 10.92
N ASN A 134 -6.89 20.12 10.60
CA ASN A 134 -6.34 21.40 11.01
C ASN A 134 -6.78 22.50 10.02
N PRO A 135 -7.54 23.51 10.47
CA PRO A 135 -8.03 24.59 9.60
C PRO A 135 -6.92 25.49 9.06
#